data_AF-D3DJ85-F1
#
_entry.id   AF-D3DJ85-F1
#
_cell.length_a   1.000
_cell.length_b   1.000
_cell.length_c   1.000
_cell.angle_alpha   90.00
_cell.angle_beta   90.00
_cell.angle_gamma   90.00
#
_symmetry.space_group_name_H-M   'P 1'
#
loop_
_entity.id
_entity.type
_entity.pdbx_description
1 polymer ?
#
loop_
_entity_poly.entity_id
_entity_poly.type
_entity_poly.pdbx_seq_one_letter_code
_entity_poly.pdbx_strand_id
1 'polypeptide(L)'
;MPLAIMIWGKEERERFYPEKILWLVDNPHPHWIETVRDNLKMDFKETGFRQFITLSSKYIVTDAMLMFGLQFCSSKEKLLEALNPIRLMVKVKPGSFLGMSHHFLGAPFEVECDEILREFLMSARRELEEGGFGLDVLIISHSPYIEDLLLCNLDRIKGLRFRFYSTGT
;
A
#
# COMPACT_ATOMS: atom_id res chain seq x y z
N MET A 1 -17.21 1.28 -4.36
CA MET A 1 -17.54 0.05 -3.60
C MET A 1 -16.25 -0.54 -3.06
N PRO A 2 -16.19 -1.02 -1.80
CA PRO A 2 -15.00 -1.74 -1.32
C PRO A 2 -14.84 -3.07 -2.07
N LEU A 3 -13.65 -3.30 -2.59
CA LEU A 3 -13.24 -4.55 -3.24
C LEU A 3 -12.58 -5.51 -2.25
N ALA A 4 -11.78 -4.97 -1.32
CA ALA A 4 -11.16 -5.74 -0.25
C ALA A 4 -10.82 -4.85 0.96
N ILE A 5 -10.68 -5.48 2.11
CA ILE A 5 -10.14 -4.88 3.34
C ILE A 5 -8.82 -5.57 3.64
N MET A 6 -7.81 -4.77 3.95
CA MET A 6 -6.52 -5.24 4.43
C MET A 6 -6.27 -4.68 5.83
N ILE A 7 -6.04 -5.55 6.79
CA ILE A 7 -5.74 -5.19 8.16
C ILE A 7 -4.33 -5.66 8.50
N TRP A 8 -3.52 -4.76 9.03
CA TRP A 8 -2.19 -5.07 9.53
C TRP A 8 -2.21 -5.07 11.05
N GLY A 9 -1.51 -6.01 11.66
CA GLY A 9 -1.52 -6.14 13.10
C GLY A 9 -0.56 -7.19 13.61
N LYS A 10 -0.71 -7.54 14.88
CA LYS A 10 0.00 -8.65 15.50
C LYS A 10 -0.98 -9.73 15.89
N GLU A 11 -0.67 -10.96 15.51
CA GLU A 11 -1.35 -12.13 16.00
C GLU A 11 -0.63 -12.68 17.24
N GLU A 12 -1.34 -12.70 18.36
CA GLU A 12 -0.89 -13.36 19.58
C GLU A 12 -1.91 -14.41 20.01
N ARG A 13 -1.48 -15.68 19.99
CA ARG A 13 -2.32 -16.85 20.27
C ARG A 13 -3.49 -16.95 19.28
N GLU A 14 -4.70 -16.60 19.72
CA GLU A 14 -5.94 -16.65 18.95
C GLU A 14 -6.56 -15.25 18.73
N ARG A 15 -5.83 -14.19 19.10
CA ARG A 15 -6.32 -12.81 18.98
C ARG A 15 -5.45 -12.03 18.00
N PHE A 16 -6.13 -11.27 17.15
CA PHE A 16 -5.50 -10.33 16.23
C PHE A 16 -5.66 -8.91 16.76
N TYR A 17 -4.55 -8.19 16.93
CA TYR A 17 -4.51 -6.82 17.40
C TYR A 17 -4.23 -5.88 16.21
N PRO A 18 -5.25 -5.18 15.67
CA PRO A 18 -5.09 -4.35 14.49
C PRO A 18 -4.31 -3.07 14.81
N GLU A 19 -3.31 -2.79 13.99
CA GLU A 19 -2.50 -1.56 13.98
C GLU A 19 -2.96 -0.60 12.88
N LYS A 20 -3.33 -1.12 11.70
CA LYS A 20 -3.78 -0.33 10.56
C LYS A 20 -4.87 -1.06 9.77
N ILE A 21 -5.84 -0.32 9.24
CA ILE A 21 -6.90 -0.83 8.36
C ILE A 21 -6.85 -0.05 7.06
N LEU A 22 -6.83 -0.78 5.95
CA LEU A 22 -6.80 -0.28 4.58
C LEU A 22 -7.97 -0.87 3.81
N TRP A 23 -8.60 -0.04 2.97
CA TRP A 23 -9.75 -0.40 2.14
C TRP A 23 -9.38 -0.22 0.69
N LEU A 24 -9.38 -1.31 -0.07
CA LEU A 24 -9.30 -1.22 -1.52
C LEU A 24 -10.69 -0.89 -2.03
N VAL A 25 -10.86 0.26 -2.68
CA VAL A 25 -12.13 0.69 -3.26
C VAL A 25 -12.01 0.79 -4.78
N ASP A 26 -13.11 0.56 -5.48
CA ASP A 26 -13.17 0.54 -6.96
C ASP A 26 -13.28 1.94 -7.61
N ASN A 27 -14.03 2.86 -6.99
CA ASN A 27 -14.37 4.17 -7.56
C ASN A 27 -13.68 5.31 -6.79
N PRO A 28 -13.26 6.40 -7.47
CA PRO A 28 -13.40 6.68 -8.91
C PRO A 28 -12.44 5.86 -9.80
N HIS A 29 -11.39 5.31 -9.21
CA HIS A 29 -10.50 4.31 -9.78
C HIS A 29 -10.00 3.42 -8.63
N PRO A 30 -9.47 2.22 -8.89
CA PRO A 30 -9.02 1.35 -7.81
C PRO A 30 -7.89 1.98 -6.97
N HIS A 31 -8.01 1.95 -5.64
CA HIS A 31 -6.99 2.46 -4.71
C HIS A 31 -7.20 2.04 -3.25
N TRP A 32 -6.13 2.06 -2.45
CA TRP A 32 -6.20 1.86 -1.00
C TRP A 32 -6.50 3.16 -0.25
N ILE A 33 -7.39 3.07 0.73
CA ILE A 33 -7.73 4.14 1.67
C ILE A 33 -7.46 3.66 3.09
N GLU A 34 -6.78 4.47 3.91
CA GLU A 34 -6.54 4.17 5.33
C GLU A 34 -7.69 4.66 6.23
N THR A 35 -8.09 3.85 7.21
CA THR A 35 -8.93 4.30 8.32
C THR A 35 -8.06 4.63 9.52
N VAL A 36 -8.19 5.85 10.06
CA VAL A 36 -7.53 6.27 11.29
C VAL A 36 -8.56 6.27 12.41
N ARG A 37 -8.22 5.66 13.55
CA ARG A 37 -9.05 5.71 14.75
C ARG A 37 -8.85 7.07 15.43
N ASP A 38 -9.67 8.05 15.09
CA ASP A 38 -9.73 9.31 15.82
C ASP A 38 -10.86 9.27 16.87
N ASN A 39 -10.71 10.07 17.92
CA ASN A 39 -11.49 10.09 19.16
C ASN A 39 -12.98 9.67 19.02
N LEU A 40 -13.25 8.37 19.24
CA LEU A 40 -14.58 7.74 19.32
C LEU A 40 -15.38 7.61 18.01
N LYS A 41 -14.81 7.94 16.84
CA LYS A 41 -15.45 7.68 15.52
C LYS A 41 -14.45 7.06 14.55
N MET A 42 -14.90 6.04 13.81
CA MET A 42 -14.18 5.57 12.62
C MET A 42 -14.45 6.57 11.51
N ASP A 43 -13.62 7.60 11.42
CA ASP A 43 -13.66 8.54 10.30
C ASP A 43 -12.76 8.01 9.17
N PHE A 44 -13.33 7.87 7.98
CA PHE A 44 -12.55 7.66 6.77
C PHE A 44 -11.76 8.93 6.50
N LYS A 45 -10.48 8.93 6.88
CA LYS A 45 -9.58 9.96 6.43
C LYS A 45 -9.03 9.50 5.10
N GLU A 46 -9.50 10.10 4.00
CA GLU A 46 -8.66 10.18 2.81
C GLU A 46 -7.40 10.93 3.24
N THR A 47 -6.38 10.19 3.66
CA THR A 47 -5.04 10.74 3.77
C THR A 47 -4.76 11.31 2.38
N GLY A 48 -4.29 12.55 2.27
CA GLY A 48 -4.23 13.36 1.04
C GLY A 48 -3.36 12.81 -0.11
N PHE A 49 -3.08 11.51 -0.08
CA PHE A 49 -2.48 10.65 -1.06
C PHE A 49 -3.59 10.03 -1.93
N ARG A 50 -4.05 10.71 -2.97
CA ARG A 50 -4.77 10.03 -4.07
C ARG A 50 -3.78 9.17 -4.84
N GLN A 51 -3.60 7.92 -4.38
CA GLN A 51 -2.74 6.92 -5.01
C GLN A 51 -3.59 6.05 -5.92
N PHE A 52 -3.48 6.23 -7.23
CA PHE A 52 -4.12 5.34 -8.19
C PHE A 52 -3.33 4.04 -8.25
N ILE A 53 -3.86 2.97 -7.67
CA ILE A 53 -3.36 1.63 -7.93
C ILE A 53 -4.29 1.02 -8.94
N THR A 54 -3.85 0.92 -10.18
CA THR A 54 -4.64 0.20 -11.18
C THR A 54 -4.79 -1.26 -10.71
N LEU A 55 -5.98 -1.87 -10.86
CA LEU A 55 -6.10 -3.33 -10.65
C LEU A 55 -5.19 -4.11 -11.61
N SER A 56 -4.74 -3.48 -12.70
CA SER A 56 -3.69 -4.01 -13.57
C SER A 56 -2.29 -4.00 -12.93
N SER A 57 -2.05 -3.22 -11.88
CA SER A 57 -0.79 -3.29 -11.13
C SER A 57 -0.72 -4.63 -10.42
N LYS A 58 0.20 -5.45 -10.91
CA LYS A 58 0.54 -6.71 -10.24
C LYS A 58 1.16 -6.51 -8.86
N TYR A 59 1.41 -5.29 -8.40
CA TYR A 59 2.07 -4.95 -7.12
C TYR A 59 1.14 -4.26 -6.11
N ILE A 60 -0.18 -4.40 -6.26
CA ILE A 60 -1.18 -3.69 -5.46
C ILE A 60 -1.00 -3.78 -3.94
N VAL A 61 -0.54 -4.92 -3.39
CA VAL A 61 -0.28 -5.05 -1.95
C VAL A 61 1.10 -4.48 -1.58
N THR A 62 2.13 -4.81 -2.37
CA THR A 62 3.50 -4.31 -2.20
C THR A 62 3.50 -2.78 -2.16
N ASP A 63 2.79 -2.14 -3.09
CA ASP A 63 2.64 -0.69 -3.17
C ASP A 63 1.94 -0.14 -1.93
N ALA A 64 0.90 -0.80 -1.42
CA ALA A 64 0.24 -0.40 -0.18
C ALA A 64 1.22 -0.40 1.01
N MET A 65 2.06 -1.44 1.13
CA MET A 65 3.06 -1.54 2.20
C MET A 65 4.15 -0.46 2.07
N LEU A 66 4.62 -0.19 0.85
CA LEU A 66 5.57 0.89 0.57
C LEU A 66 5.01 2.28 0.85
N MET A 67 3.69 2.46 0.76
CA MET A 67 3.04 3.76 0.93
C MET A 67 2.59 4.01 2.36
N PHE A 68 1.98 3.01 3.02
CA PHE A 68 1.38 3.17 4.35
C PHE A 68 2.14 2.47 5.47
N GLY A 69 3.09 1.61 5.14
CA GLY A 69 3.71 0.65 6.06
C GLY A 69 5.23 0.67 6.11
N LEU A 70 5.92 1.68 5.57
CA LEU A 70 7.39 1.75 5.56
C LEU A 70 8.02 1.55 6.95
N GLN A 71 7.36 2.03 8.00
CA GLN A 71 7.81 1.87 9.38
C GLN A 71 7.81 0.41 9.87
N PHE A 72 7.07 -0.47 9.21
CA PHE A 72 6.95 -1.89 9.55
C PHE A 72 7.79 -2.80 8.66
N CYS A 73 8.48 -2.26 7.66
CA CYS A 73 9.31 -3.03 6.74
C CYS A 73 10.65 -3.38 7.38
N SER A 74 11.14 -4.61 7.18
CA SER A 74 12.41 -5.07 7.79
C SER A 74 13.63 -4.25 7.31
N SER A 75 13.66 -3.89 6.02
CA SER A 75 14.73 -3.12 5.39
C SER A 75 14.40 -1.62 5.26
N LYS A 76 13.78 -1.01 6.29
CA LYS A 76 13.27 0.38 6.23
C LYS A 76 14.28 1.39 5.68
N GLU A 77 15.53 1.37 6.14
CA GLU A 77 16.55 2.35 5.74
C GLU A 77 16.87 2.26 4.25
N LYS A 78 17.11 1.05 3.74
CA LYS A 78 17.35 0.79 2.30
C LYS A 78 16.15 1.19 1.44
N LEU A 79 14.93 0.90 1.92
CA LEU A 79 13.71 1.30 1.23
C LEU A 79 13.56 2.82 1.15
N LEU A 80 13.91 3.54 2.23
CA LEU A 80 13.91 5.00 2.22
C LEU A 80 14.92 5.57 1.23
N GLU A 81 16.11 4.97 1.11
CA GLU A 81 17.10 5.36 0.11
C GLU A 81 16.61 5.11 -1.31
N ALA A 82 16.07 3.92 -1.59
CA ALA A 82 15.53 3.56 -2.91
C ALA A 82 14.36 4.45 -3.34
N LEU A 83 13.50 4.86 -2.41
CA LEU A 83 12.36 5.74 -2.67
C LEU A 83 12.74 7.24 -2.68
N ASN A 84 13.94 7.61 -2.22
CA ASN A 84 14.34 9.01 -2.09
C ASN A 84 14.36 9.76 -3.44
N PRO A 85 14.87 9.19 -4.55
CA PRO A 85 14.83 9.83 -5.87
C PRO A 85 13.39 10.12 -6.33
N ILE A 86 12.48 9.17 -6.12
CA ILE A 86 11.05 9.34 -6.42
C ILE A 86 10.47 10.49 -5.59
N ARG A 87 10.77 10.51 -4.28
CA ARG A 87 10.33 11.58 -3.37
C ARG A 87 10.87 12.96 -3.77
N LEU A 88 12.11 13.05 -4.25
CA LEU A 88 12.73 14.30 -4.67
C LEU A 88 12.15 14.80 -6.00
N MET A 89 11.97 13.93 -6.99
CA MET A 89 11.48 14.31 -8.32
C MET A 89 10.01 14.76 -8.31
N VAL A 90 9.18 14.13 -7.48
CA VAL A 90 7.78 14.56 -7.29
C VAL A 90 7.69 15.99 -6.73
N LYS A 91 8.67 16.44 -5.93
CA LYS A 91 8.74 17.82 -5.42
C LYS A 91 9.15 18.86 -6.48
N VAL A 92 9.76 18.44 -7.59
CA VAL A 92 10.39 19.35 -8.56
C VAL A 92 9.46 19.74 -9.72
N LYS A 93 8.24 19.16 -9.82
CA LYS A 93 7.24 19.62 -10.82
C LYS A 93 6.90 21.11 -10.58
N PRO A 94 7.20 22.03 -11.51
CA PRO A 94 7.02 23.47 -11.30
C PRO A 94 5.53 23.81 -11.30
N GLY A 95 5.02 24.37 -10.20
CA GLY A 95 3.63 24.87 -10.13
C GLY A 95 2.90 24.68 -8.79
N SER A 96 3.38 23.82 -7.89
CA SER A 96 2.77 23.64 -6.56
C SER A 96 3.61 24.29 -5.45
N PHE A 97 3.79 25.61 -5.55
CA PHE A 97 4.38 26.41 -4.48
C PHE A 97 3.26 26.93 -3.58
N LEU A 98 2.82 26.15 -2.58
CA LEU A 98 2.23 26.64 -1.32
C LEU A 98 1.76 25.45 -0.47
N GLY A 99 2.44 25.22 0.66
CA GLY A 99 2.00 24.31 1.72
C GLY A 99 2.81 23.01 1.79
N MET A 100 3.59 22.86 2.86
CA MET A 100 4.20 21.57 3.21
C MET A 100 3.11 20.53 3.50
N SER A 101 2.72 19.74 2.52
CA SER A 101 2.01 18.46 2.69
C SER A 101 2.30 17.60 1.46
N HIS A 102 2.95 16.45 1.59
CA HIS A 102 2.33 15.12 1.42
C HIS A 102 1.64 14.88 0.06
N HIS A 103 1.94 15.67 -0.98
CA HIS A 103 1.41 15.52 -2.33
C HIS A 103 2.20 14.49 -3.14
N PHE A 104 1.84 13.21 -3.01
CA PHE A 104 2.21 12.11 -3.92
C PHE A 104 1.00 11.74 -4.80
N LEU A 105 0.38 12.73 -5.44
CA LEU A 105 -0.96 12.60 -6.04
C LEU A 105 -1.03 11.86 -7.40
N GLY A 106 0.00 11.10 -7.79
CA GLY A 106 -0.01 10.37 -9.06
C GLY A 106 1.16 9.40 -9.28
N ALA A 107 1.94 9.12 -8.24
CA ALA A 107 3.31 8.65 -8.42
C ALA A 107 3.42 7.30 -9.15
N PRO A 108 2.75 6.18 -8.81
CA PRO A 108 3.09 4.90 -9.42
C PRO A 108 2.90 4.84 -10.94
N PHE A 109 1.82 5.41 -11.49
CA PHE A 109 1.56 5.38 -12.93
C PHE A 109 2.46 6.34 -13.72
N GLU A 110 2.63 7.58 -13.25
CA GLU A 110 3.56 8.53 -13.87
C GLU A 110 5.02 8.06 -13.73
N VAL A 111 5.36 7.46 -12.59
CA VAL A 111 6.65 6.83 -12.32
C VAL A 111 6.84 5.62 -13.22
N GLU A 112 5.83 4.79 -13.45
CA GLU A 112 5.93 3.65 -14.38
C GLU A 112 6.06 4.09 -15.84
N CYS A 113 5.61 5.30 -16.17
CA CYS A 113 5.80 5.93 -17.49
C CYS A 113 7.17 6.60 -17.64
N ASP A 114 7.89 6.88 -16.55
CA ASP A 114 9.26 7.40 -16.54
C ASP A 114 10.25 6.26 -16.27
N GLU A 115 11.11 5.94 -17.24
CA GLU A 115 11.97 4.76 -17.15
C GLU A 115 12.89 4.78 -15.92
N ILE A 116 13.42 5.94 -15.56
CA ILE A 116 14.35 6.10 -14.45
C ILE A 116 13.59 5.91 -13.14
N LEU A 117 12.48 6.62 -12.96
CA LEU A 117 11.70 6.50 -11.73
C LEU A 117 11.12 5.09 -11.56
N ARG A 118 10.72 4.45 -12.66
CA ARG A 118 10.24 3.07 -12.67
C ARG A 118 11.30 2.12 -12.12
N GLU A 119 12.56 2.30 -12.48
CA GLU A 119 13.65 1.47 -11.96
C GLU A 119 13.80 1.60 -10.44
N PHE A 120 13.72 2.83 -9.90
CA PHE A 120 13.73 3.05 -8.46
C PHE A 120 12.52 2.42 -7.76
N LEU A 121 11.32 2.52 -8.33
CA LEU A 121 10.12 1.91 -7.77
C LEU A 121 10.22 0.38 -7.80
N MET A 122 10.70 -0.20 -8.90
CA MET A 122 10.94 -1.63 -9.03
C MET A 122 12.06 -2.12 -8.11
N SER A 123 13.05 -1.28 -7.80
CA SER A 123 14.08 -1.56 -6.80
C SER A 123 13.47 -1.62 -5.41
N ALA A 124 12.66 -0.62 -5.03
CA ALA A 124 11.98 -0.60 -3.74
C ALA A 124 11.00 -1.77 -3.55
N ARG A 125 10.23 -2.12 -4.59
CA ARG A 125 9.34 -3.30 -4.60
C ARG A 125 10.12 -4.58 -4.33
N ARG A 126 11.25 -4.79 -5.02
CA ARG A 126 12.11 -5.96 -4.81
C ARG A 126 12.69 -6.00 -3.40
N GLU A 127 13.20 -4.87 -2.89
CA GLU A 127 13.75 -4.82 -1.53
C GLU A 127 12.67 -5.11 -0.46
N LEU A 128 11.42 -4.69 -0.67
CA LEU A 128 10.31 -5.04 0.22
C LEU A 128 9.95 -6.53 0.12
N GLU A 129 9.79 -7.05 -1.09
CA GLU A 129 9.43 -8.44 -1.33
C GLU A 129 10.51 -9.40 -0.79
N GLU A 130 11.80 -9.05 -0.90
CA GLU A 130 12.92 -9.84 -0.37
C GLU A 130 13.14 -9.66 1.13
N GLY A 131 12.99 -8.43 1.65
CA GLY A 131 13.21 -8.09 3.05
C GLY A 131 12.04 -8.44 3.98
N GLY A 132 10.83 -8.54 3.44
CA GLY A 132 9.62 -8.88 4.16
C GLY A 132 9.00 -7.72 4.94
N PHE A 133 7.84 -8.01 5.54
CA PHE A 133 7.02 -7.07 6.28
C PHE A 133 6.81 -7.59 7.71
N GLY A 134 7.00 -6.71 8.71
CA GLY A 134 7.07 -7.09 10.12
C GLY A 134 5.73 -7.26 10.84
N LEU A 135 4.60 -7.09 10.14
CA LEU A 135 3.26 -7.29 10.70
C LEU A 135 2.54 -8.44 10.02
N ASP A 136 1.59 -9.03 10.73
CA ASP A 136 0.66 -10.01 10.20
C ASP A 136 -0.43 -9.31 9.39
N VAL A 137 -0.82 -9.92 8.28
CA VAL A 137 -1.79 -9.34 7.34
C VAL A 137 -3.07 -10.17 7.30
N LEU A 138 -4.20 -9.53 7.52
CA LEU A 138 -5.52 -10.11 7.32
C LEU A 138 -6.14 -9.46 6.09
N ILE A 139 -6.52 -10.26 5.10
CA ILE A 139 -7.27 -9.79 3.93
C ILE A 139 -8.69 -10.34 3.99
N ILE A 140 -9.67 -9.47 3.75
CA ILE A 140 -11.07 -9.83 3.52
C ILE A 140 -11.44 -9.34 2.13
N SER A 141 -11.62 -10.25 1.17
CA SER A 141 -12.08 -9.92 -0.17
C SER A 141 -13.61 -9.83 -0.22
N HIS A 142 -14.11 -8.78 -0.86
CA HIS A 142 -15.52 -8.58 -1.20
C HIS A 142 -15.79 -8.77 -2.70
N SER A 143 -14.77 -9.12 -3.48
CA SER A 143 -14.86 -9.28 -4.92
C SER A 143 -14.06 -10.49 -5.37
N PRO A 144 -14.69 -11.53 -5.94
CA PRO A 144 -13.99 -12.72 -6.41
C PRO A 144 -13.00 -12.39 -7.54
N TYR A 145 -13.23 -11.30 -8.28
CA TYR A 145 -12.43 -10.90 -9.44
C TYR A 145 -10.99 -10.47 -9.11
N ILE A 146 -10.69 -10.19 -7.84
CA ILE A 146 -9.36 -9.70 -7.44
C ILE A 146 -8.63 -10.64 -6.48
N GLU A 147 -9.23 -11.78 -6.13
CA GLU A 147 -8.67 -12.68 -5.12
C GLU A 147 -7.33 -13.25 -5.56
N ASP A 148 -7.25 -13.77 -6.79
CA ASP A 148 -6.02 -14.29 -7.37
C ASP A 148 -4.92 -13.22 -7.41
N LEU A 149 -5.29 -11.98 -7.77
CA LEU A 149 -4.37 -10.85 -7.77
C LEU A 149 -3.81 -10.60 -6.37
N LEU A 150 -4.68 -10.53 -5.35
CA LEU A 150 -4.29 -10.28 -3.97
C LEU A 150 -3.42 -11.41 -3.41
N LEU A 151 -3.83 -12.66 -3.60
CA LEU A 151 -3.08 -13.84 -3.15
C LEU A 151 -1.68 -13.89 -3.80
N CYS A 152 -1.61 -13.73 -5.12
CA CYS A 152 -0.35 -13.67 -5.85
C CYS A 152 0.56 -12.52 -5.40
N ASN A 153 0.02 -11.46 -4.80
CA ASN A 153 0.81 -10.36 -4.25
C ASN A 153 1.34 -10.71 -2.85
N LEU A 154 0.49 -11.27 -1.99
CA LEU A 154 0.86 -11.67 -0.62
C LEU A 154 1.97 -12.73 -0.64
N ASP A 155 1.85 -13.72 -1.54
CA ASP A 155 2.82 -14.82 -1.67
C ASP A 155 4.21 -14.37 -2.16
N ARG A 156 4.31 -13.20 -2.81
CA ARG A 156 5.62 -12.67 -3.25
C ARG A 156 6.46 -12.12 -2.11
N ILE A 157 5.82 -11.71 -1.00
CA ILE A 157 6.52 -11.05 0.09
C ILE A 157 7.09 -12.12 1.00
N LYS A 158 8.42 -12.22 1.02
CA LYS A 158 9.14 -13.26 1.74
C LYS A 158 8.83 -13.24 3.23
N GLY A 159 8.39 -14.38 3.74
CA GLY A 159 8.09 -14.56 5.16
C GLY A 159 6.85 -13.82 5.64
N LEU A 160 6.03 -13.27 4.74
CA LEU A 160 4.78 -12.62 5.11
C LEU A 160 3.82 -13.65 5.70
N ARG A 161 3.37 -13.40 6.93
CA ARG A 161 2.29 -14.18 7.55
C ARG A 161 0.96 -13.49 7.23
N PHE A 162 0.09 -14.20 6.54
CA PHE A 162 -1.22 -13.66 6.21
C PHE A 162 -2.35 -14.68 6.37
N ARG A 163 -3.56 -14.15 6.55
CA ARG A 163 -4.82 -14.88 6.43
C ARG A 163 -5.69 -14.21 5.39
N PHE A 164 -6.33 -15.02 4.56
CA PHE A 164 -7.18 -14.54 3.49
C PHE A 164 -8.59 -15.11 3.67
N TYR A 165 -9.58 -14.24 3.66
CA TYR A 165 -11.00 -14.58 3.72
C TYR A 165 -11.69 -14.05 2.48
N SER A 166 -12.48 -14.89 1.83
CA SER A 166 -13.44 -14.45 0.83
C SER A 166 -14.79 -14.32 1.50
N THR A 167 -15.48 -13.20 1.27
CA THR A 167 -16.88 -13.03 1.68
C THR A 167 -17.86 -13.58 0.65
N GLY A 168 -17.37 -14.46 -0.25
CA GLY A 168 -18.09 -15.06 -1.36
C GLY A 168 -19.59 -15.14 -1.17
N THR A 169 -20.32 -14.55 -2.12
CA THR A 169 -21.72 -14.87 -2.40
C THR A 169 -21.88 -16.35 -2.72
#